data_AF-A0AAU3HJU2-F1
#
_entry.id   AF-A0AAU3HJU2-F1
#
_cell.length_a   1.000
_cell.length_b   1.000
_cell.length_c   1.000
_cell.angle_alpha   90.00
_cell.angle_beta   90.00
_cell.angle_gamma   90.00
#
_symmetry.space_group_name_H-M   'P 1'
#
loop_
_entity.id
_entity.type
_entity.pdbx_description
1 polymer ?
#
loop_
_entity_poly.entity_id
_entity_poly.type
_entity_poly.pdbx_seq_one_letter_code
_entity_poly.pdbx_strand_id
1 'polypeptide(L)'
;MHRHHDLGPSYRGTVLLDLGGDTGALIIHTGRDLHGREIEISRADRDGPRTHSAVRERHVLDGVFHSAVYPDLEAGLYTVWWDEDTSAGAISVTGGAITEFVWPTSSPPRTD
;
A
#
# COMPACT_ATOMS: atom_id res chain seq x y z
N MET A 1 30.86 10.89 1.47
CA MET A 1 30.55 9.89 0.44
C MET A 1 29.02 9.74 0.36
N HIS A 2 28.33 10.68 -0.27
CA HIS A 2 26.87 10.60 -0.46
C HIS A 2 26.62 9.83 -1.75
N ARG A 3 26.07 8.63 -1.62
CA ARG A 3 25.81 7.73 -2.75
C ARG A 3 24.53 8.21 -3.43
N HIS A 4 24.68 8.80 -4.61
CA HIS A 4 23.59 9.16 -5.51
C HIS A 4 22.96 7.85 -5.99
N HIS A 5 21.77 7.50 -5.51
CA HIS A 5 21.00 6.37 -6.04
C HIS A 5 20.19 6.86 -7.25
N ASP A 6 20.82 6.80 -8.42
CA ASP A 6 20.12 6.78 -9.70
C ASP A 6 19.29 5.48 -9.78
N LEU A 7 18.03 5.55 -9.37
CA LEU A 7 17.06 4.49 -9.63
C LEU A 7 16.37 4.79 -10.96
N GLY A 8 17.01 4.34 -12.05
CA GLY A 8 16.33 4.15 -13.33
C GLY A 8 15.10 3.24 -13.18
N PRO A 9 14.12 3.30 -14.09
CA PRO A 9 12.80 2.76 -13.80
C PRO A 9 12.87 1.23 -13.74
N SER A 10 12.45 0.65 -12.62
CA SER A 10 12.37 -0.80 -12.47
C SER A 10 11.08 -1.33 -13.10
N TYR A 11 11.07 -1.48 -14.43
CA TYR A 11 9.93 -2.02 -15.20
C TYR A 11 9.66 -3.52 -14.93
N ARG A 12 10.45 -4.20 -14.09
CA ARG A 12 10.28 -5.61 -13.71
C ARG A 12 10.82 -5.86 -12.30
N GLY A 13 10.15 -5.32 -11.29
CA GLY A 13 10.45 -5.63 -9.89
C GLY A 13 9.64 -6.83 -9.42
N THR A 14 10.28 -7.96 -9.15
CA THR A 14 9.66 -9.01 -8.32
C THR A 14 9.56 -8.47 -6.90
N VAL A 15 8.35 -8.34 -6.36
CA VAL A 15 8.16 -8.06 -4.94
C VAL A 15 8.19 -9.39 -4.22
N LEU A 16 9.20 -9.59 -3.37
CA LEU A 16 9.20 -10.68 -2.41
C LEU A 16 8.34 -10.25 -1.22
N LEU A 17 7.35 -11.04 -0.88
CA LEU A 17 6.55 -10.85 0.32
C LEU A 17 7.21 -11.65 1.44
N ASP A 18 7.45 -11.00 2.57
CA ASP A 18 7.86 -11.71 3.79
C ASP A 18 6.59 -12.06 4.57
N LEU A 19 6.28 -13.35 4.64
CA LEU A 19 5.09 -13.85 5.32
C LEU A 19 5.55 -14.84 6.39
N GLY A 20 5.43 -14.46 7.66
CA GLY A 20 5.86 -15.29 8.77
C GLY A 20 5.53 -14.67 10.13
N GLY A 21 5.17 -15.51 11.09
CA GLY A 21 4.81 -15.07 12.45
C GLY A 21 3.68 -14.04 12.41
N ASP A 22 3.94 -12.86 12.98
CA ASP A 22 3.02 -11.73 13.02
C ASP A 22 3.19 -10.78 11.82
N THR A 23 4.03 -11.10 10.83
CA THR A 23 4.21 -10.27 9.63
C THR A 23 3.31 -10.74 8.49
N GLY A 24 2.49 -9.82 7.96
CA GLY A 24 1.68 -9.99 6.76
C GLY A 24 2.01 -8.95 5.69
N ALA A 25 1.24 -8.96 4.60
CA ALA A 25 1.38 -7.99 3.52
C ALA A 25 0.04 -7.35 3.16
N LEU A 26 0.08 -6.12 2.64
CA LEU A 26 -1.08 -5.42 2.10
C LEU A 26 -0.85 -5.08 0.62
N ILE A 27 -1.85 -5.38 -0.20
CA ILE A 27 -1.97 -4.92 -1.58
C ILE A 27 -3.16 -3.98 -1.67
N ILE A 28 -2.94 -2.76 -2.14
CA ILE A 28 -4.00 -1.80 -2.44
C ILE A 28 -4.17 -1.74 -3.95
N HIS A 29 -5.33 -2.21 -4.44
CA HIS A 29 -5.69 -2.15 -5.85
C HIS A 29 -6.27 -0.79 -6.20
N THR A 30 -5.84 -0.21 -7.31
CA THR A 30 -6.23 1.12 -7.75
C THR A 30 -6.59 1.18 -9.24
N GLY A 31 -7.18 2.29 -9.66
CA GLY A 31 -7.26 2.67 -11.07
C GLY A 31 -5.92 3.17 -11.62
N ARG A 32 -5.82 3.21 -12.96
CA ARG A 32 -4.65 3.71 -13.71
C ARG A 32 -4.36 5.20 -13.47
N ASP A 33 -5.39 5.95 -13.13
CA ASP A 33 -5.36 7.38 -12.81
C ASP A 33 -4.51 7.68 -11.57
N LEU A 34 -4.30 6.68 -10.72
CA LEU A 34 -3.43 6.79 -9.55
C LEU A 34 -2.01 6.28 -9.80
N HIS A 35 -1.62 5.94 -11.04
CA HIS A 35 -0.25 5.50 -11.33
C HIS A 35 0.80 6.51 -10.84
N GLY A 36 1.79 6.05 -10.08
CA GLY A 36 2.84 6.87 -9.49
C GLY A 36 2.43 7.63 -8.22
N ARG A 37 1.14 7.64 -7.85
CA ARG A 37 0.68 8.25 -6.61
C ARG A 37 1.13 7.43 -5.41
N GLU A 38 1.59 8.10 -4.37
CA GLU A 38 1.86 7.47 -3.08
C GLU A 38 0.58 7.33 -2.28
N ILE A 39 0.35 6.13 -1.75
CA ILE A 39 -0.71 5.88 -0.76
C ILE A 39 -0.04 5.71 0.59
N GLU A 40 -0.59 6.38 1.59
CA GLU A 40 -0.11 6.27 2.97
C GLU A 40 -1.00 5.33 3.78
N ILE A 41 -0.36 4.59 4.68
CA ILE A 41 -1.02 3.80 5.72
C ILE A 41 -0.40 4.09 7.09
N SER A 42 -1.19 4.00 8.15
CA SER A 42 -0.69 4.00 9.53
C SER A 42 -1.39 2.93 10.35
N ARG A 43 -0.76 2.53 11.45
CA ARG A 43 -1.44 1.75 12.50
C ARG A 43 -2.62 2.55 13.02
N ALA A 44 -3.75 1.88 13.23
CA ALA A 44 -4.97 2.49 13.78
C ALA A 44 -5.03 2.41 15.31
N ASP A 45 -4.24 1.51 15.91
CA ASP A 45 -4.20 1.25 17.35
C ASP A 45 -3.13 2.06 18.10
N ARG A 46 -2.23 2.73 17.38
CA ARG A 46 -1.17 3.55 17.95
C ARG A 46 -0.77 4.69 17.02
N ASP A 47 -0.45 5.84 17.60
CA ASP A 47 0.18 6.93 16.87
C ASP A 47 1.59 6.52 16.44
N GLY A 48 1.92 6.81 15.18
CA GLY A 48 3.20 6.42 14.60
C GLY A 48 3.39 7.00 13.21
N PRO A 49 4.59 6.83 12.63
CA PRO A 49 4.86 7.32 11.28
C PRO A 49 3.96 6.61 10.26
N ARG A 50 3.50 7.38 9.28
CA ARG A 50 2.86 6.81 8.09
C ARG A 50 3.90 6.12 7.23
N THR A 51 3.52 4.98 6.68
CA THR A 51 4.30 4.28 5.65
C THR A 51 3.64 4.54 4.31
N HIS A 52 4.44 4.87 3.30
CA HIS A 52 3.93 5.10 1.95
C HIS A 52 4.44 4.06 0.96
N SER A 53 3.65 3.82 -0.08
CA SER A 53 4.05 3.02 -1.22
C SER A 53 3.44 3.62 -2.49
N ALA A 54 4.27 3.75 -3.53
CA ALA A 54 3.83 4.26 -4.81
C ALA A 54 3.01 3.21 -5.57
N VAL A 55 1.90 3.62 -6.15
CA VAL A 55 1.10 2.81 -7.07
C VAL A 55 1.91 2.53 -8.32
N ARG A 56 2.06 1.26 -8.65
CA ARG A 56 2.82 0.79 -9.80
C ARG A 56 1.96 -0.05 -10.71
N GLU A 57 2.29 0.01 -11.99
CA GLU A 57 1.81 -0.92 -12.99
C GLU A 57 2.31 -2.34 -12.67
N ARG A 58 1.40 -3.32 -12.74
CA ARG A 58 1.69 -4.75 -12.57
C ARG A 58 1.06 -5.54 -13.71
N HIS A 59 1.88 -6.34 -14.37
CA HIS A 59 1.44 -7.22 -15.45
C HIS A 59 1.04 -8.58 -14.88
N VAL A 60 -0.20 -8.99 -15.13
CA VAL A 60 -0.71 -10.36 -14.92
C VAL A 60 -1.07 -10.99 -16.25
N LEU A 61 -1.32 -12.29 -16.24
CA LEU A 61 -1.66 -13.06 -17.43
C LEU A 61 -2.84 -12.46 -18.21
N ASP A 62 -3.82 -11.90 -17.50
CA ASP A 62 -5.06 -11.35 -18.07
C ASP A 62 -5.07 -9.82 -18.23
N GLY A 63 -3.93 -9.14 -18.03
CA GLY A 63 -3.82 -7.70 -18.29
C GLY A 63 -2.94 -6.94 -17.32
N VAL A 64 -3.22 -5.64 -17.21
CA VAL A 64 -2.45 -4.69 -16.41
C VAL A 64 -3.32 -4.16 -15.28
N PHE A 65 -2.84 -4.27 -14.05
CA PHE A 65 -3.47 -3.65 -12.88
C PHE A 65 -2.51 -2.68 -12.21
N HIS A 66 -3.07 -1.72 -11.46
CA HIS A 66 -2.32 -0.71 -10.74
C HIS A 66 -2.49 -0.97 -9.25
N SER A 67 -1.37 -1.01 -8.52
CA SER A 67 -1.42 -1.26 -7.08
C SER A 67 -0.24 -0.68 -6.32
N ALA A 68 -0.51 -0.28 -5.08
CA ALA A 68 0.52 -0.02 -4.07
C ALA A 68 0.67 -1.28 -3.20
N VAL A 69 1.89 -1.63 -2.81
CA VAL A 69 2.16 -2.84 -2.02
C VAL A 69 3.09 -2.57 -0.85
N TYR A 70 2.73 -3.17 0.27
CA TYR A 70 3.41 -3.12 1.55
C TYR A 70 3.74 -4.57 1.94
N PRO A 71 4.97 -5.02 1.69
CA PRO A 71 5.32 -6.45 1.75
C PRO A 71 5.66 -6.96 3.15
N ASP A 72 5.81 -6.06 4.13
CA ASP A 72 6.26 -6.36 5.49
C ASP A 72 5.51 -5.44 6.47
N LEU A 73 4.38 -5.93 6.98
CA LEU A 73 3.54 -5.23 7.94
C LEU A 73 3.27 -6.11 9.16
N GLU A 74 3.47 -5.56 10.35
CA GLU A 74 3.02 -6.16 11.61
C GLU A 74 1.49 -6.34 11.59
N ALA A 75 1.01 -7.52 11.99
CA ALA A 75 -0.40 -7.84 12.06
C ALA A 75 -1.15 -6.84 12.95
N GLY A 76 -2.32 -6.41 12.50
CA GLY A 76 -3.14 -5.43 13.21
C GLY A 76 -3.98 -4.57 12.28
N LEU A 77 -4.65 -3.57 12.86
CA LEU A 77 -5.53 -2.67 12.14
C LEU A 77 -4.74 -1.48 11.58
N TYR A 78 -4.96 -1.20 10.30
CA TYR A 78 -4.36 -0.08 9.59
C TYR A 78 -5.44 0.86 9.06
N THR A 79 -5.15 2.15 9.14
CA THR A 79 -5.86 3.18 8.40
C THR A 79 -5.19 3.36 7.05
N VAL A 80 -5.96 3.30 5.97
CA VAL A 80 -5.55 3.72 4.63
C VAL A 80 -5.96 5.18 4.45
N TRP A 81 -5.03 6.03 4.04
CA TRP A 81 -5.26 7.47 3.96
C TRP A 81 -5.59 7.90 2.53
N TRP A 82 -6.72 8.60 2.38
CA TRP A 82 -7.09 9.29 1.15
C TRP A 82 -6.19 10.51 0.96
N ASP A 83 -5.97 11.30 1.99
CA ASP A 83 -5.07 12.44 2.03
C ASP A 83 -4.50 12.63 3.44
N GLU A 84 -3.93 13.80 3.75
CA GLU A 84 -3.34 14.11 5.05
C GLU A 84 -4.32 13.89 6.22
N ASP A 85 -5.61 14.16 6.03
CA ASP A 85 -6.60 14.17 7.13
C ASP A 85 -7.79 13.24 6.90
N THR A 86 -7.93 12.69 5.70
CA THR A 86 -9.12 11.93 5.30
C THR A 86 -8.75 10.45 5.19
N SER A 87 -9.41 9.60 5.97
CA SER A 87 -9.27 8.14 5.84
C SER A 87 -10.00 7.64 4.59
N ALA A 88 -9.33 6.87 3.74
CA ALA A 88 -9.97 6.11 2.66
C ALA A 88 -10.70 4.86 3.19
N GLY A 89 -10.33 4.38 4.37
CA GLY A 89 -10.88 3.20 5.03
C GLY A 89 -9.92 2.61 6.04
N ALA A 90 -10.34 1.51 6.67
CA ALA A 90 -9.53 0.71 7.57
C ALA A 90 -9.47 -0.74 7.12
N ILE A 91 -8.34 -1.42 7.39
CA ILE A 91 -8.11 -2.81 7.00
C ILE A 91 -7.29 -3.55 8.06
N SER A 92 -7.66 -4.80 8.34
CA SER A 92 -6.92 -5.67 9.27
C SER A 92 -5.91 -6.52 8.52
N VAL A 93 -4.63 -6.28 8.76
CA VAL A 93 -3.54 -7.12 8.25
C VAL A 93 -3.35 -8.33 9.17
N THR A 94 -3.34 -9.52 8.58
CA THR A 94 -3.12 -10.78 9.30
C THR A 94 -1.72 -11.31 9.03
N GLY A 95 -1.01 -11.73 10.08
CA GLY A 95 0.31 -12.35 9.96
C GLY A 95 0.27 -13.62 9.09
N GLY A 96 1.31 -13.82 8.28
CA GLY A 96 1.41 -14.93 7.34
C GLY A 96 0.45 -14.87 6.15
N ALA A 97 -0.29 -13.76 5.98
CA ALA A 97 -1.30 -13.63 4.93
C ALA A 97 -1.13 -12.35 4.09
N ILE A 98 -1.66 -12.42 2.86
CA ILE A 98 -1.84 -11.25 2.00
C ILE A 98 -3.24 -10.72 2.26
N THR A 99 -3.31 -9.44 2.58
CA THR A 99 -4.56 -8.69 2.72
C THR A 99 -4.71 -7.78 1.52
N GLU A 100 -5.92 -7.67 1.00
CA GLU A 100 -6.22 -6.83 -0.17
C GLU A 100 -7.23 -5.74 0.19
N PHE A 101 -6.98 -4.54 -0.30
CA PHE A 101 -7.87 -3.38 -0.15
C PHE A 101 -8.11 -2.76 -1.52
N VAL A 102 -9.36 -2.38 -1.82
CA VAL A 102 -9.71 -1.71 -3.08
C VAL A 102 -9.84 -0.23 -2.81
N TRP A 103 -9.07 0.58 -3.54
CA TRP A 103 -9.12 2.03 -3.43
C TRP A 103 -10.51 2.56 -3.81
N PRO A 104 -11.14 3.41 -2.96
CA PRO A 104 -12.45 3.99 -3.26
C PRO A 104 -12.44 4.84 -4.54
N THR A 105 -13.53 4.81 -5.30
CA THR A 105 -13.66 5.63 -6.53
C THR A 105 -13.94 7.11 -6.25
N SER A 106 -14.29 7.47 -5.01
CA SER A 106 -14.51 8.84 -4.55
C SER A 106 -14.03 8.97 -3.12
N SER A 107 -13.65 10.19 -2.70
CA SER A 107 -13.30 10.46 -1.31
C SER A 107 -14.48 10.06 -0.40
N PRO A 108 -14.28 9.21 0.61
CA PRO A 108 -15.31 8.97 1.60
C PRO A 108 -15.63 10.26 2.36
N PRO A 109 -16.86 10.41 2.86
CA PRO A 109 -17.23 11.58 3.65
C PRO A 109 -16.33 11.68 4.88
N ARG A 110 -15.77 12.86 5.12
CA ARG A 110 -15.02 13.13 6.34
C ARG A 110 -15.94 12.89 7.53
N THR A 111 -15.61 11.90 8.34
CA THR A 111 -16.27 11.69 9.62
C THR A 111 -15.58 12.64 10.59
N ASP A 112 -16.26 13.73 10.96
CA ASP A 112 -15.87 14.65 12.05
C ASP A 112 -15.92 13.91 13.39
#